data_AF-A0A2V8NXZ0-F1
#
_entry.id   AF-A0A2V8NXZ0-F1
#
_cell.length_a   1.000
_cell.length_b   1.000
_cell.length_c   1.000
_cell.angle_alpha   90.00
_cell.angle_beta   90.00
_cell.angle_gamma   90.00
#
_symmetry.space_group_name_H-M   'P 1'
#
loop_
_entity.id
_entity.type
_entity.pdbx_description
1 polymer ?
#
loop_
_entity_poly.entity_id
_entity_poly.type
_entity_poly.pdbx_seq_one_letter_code
_entity_poly.pdbx_strand_id
1 'polypeptide(L)'
;MRTVLGVSGVLTTLSTLLLAFVSSPVAAVTLLSSTLFFLRWAGLYWSIPATLTDRGRAGVLGGMMNFAGNVGGILVPIIIGVIVQVRGSYFLALMFFTASGILYLVSSLVIDYSRKLPV
;
A
#
# COMPACT_ATOMS: atom_id res chain seq x y z
N MET A 1 -12.30 -1.19 -11.10
CA MET A 1 -11.53 -1.44 -9.86
C MET A 1 -10.05 -1.62 -10.15
N ARG A 2 -9.66 -2.61 -10.96
CA ARG A 2 -8.26 -2.85 -11.37
C ARG A 2 -7.53 -1.61 -11.90
N THR A 3 -8.13 -0.86 -12.84
CA THR A 3 -7.52 0.34 -13.44
C THR A 3 -7.30 1.45 -12.42
N VAL A 4 -8.30 1.75 -11.59
CA VAL A 4 -8.21 2.77 -10.54
C VAL A 4 -7.11 2.43 -9.53
N LEU A 5 -7.05 1.17 -9.08
CA LEU A 5 -6.05 0.69 -8.13
C LEU A 5 -4.65 0.60 -8.75
N GLY A 6 -4.56 0.30 -10.04
CA GLY A 6 -3.31 0.34 -10.79
C GLY A 6 -2.76 1.76 -10.91
N VAL A 7 -3.62 2.73 -11.25
CA VAL A 7 -3.23 4.15 -11.33
C VAL A 7 -2.77 4.67 -9.97
N SER A 8 -3.51 4.40 -8.89
CA SER A 8 -3.05 4.77 -7.54
C SER A 8 -1.75 4.09 -7.17
N GLY A 9 -1.56 2.81 -7.52
CA GLY A 9 -0.32 2.08 -7.27
C GLY A 9 0.89 2.70 -7.96
N VAL A 10 0.76 3.05 -9.24
CA VAL A 10 1.83 3.74 -9.98
C VAL A 10 2.14 5.09 -9.34
N LEU A 11 1.13 5.92 -9.10
CA LEU A 11 1.33 7.28 -8.60
C LEU A 11 1.91 7.31 -7.18
N THR A 12 1.40 6.48 -6.27
CA THR A 12 1.94 6.33 -4.91
C THR A 12 3.38 5.83 -4.94
N THR A 13 3.71 4.87 -5.80
CA THR A 13 5.08 4.33 -5.93
C THR A 13 6.05 5.38 -6.46
N LEU A 14 5.66 6.09 -7.53
CA LEU A 14 6.48 7.14 -8.13
C LEU A 14 6.72 8.30 -7.16
N SER A 15 5.67 8.80 -6.50
CA SER A 15 5.82 9.88 -5.50
C SER A 15 6.73 9.48 -4.34
N THR A 16 6.63 8.23 -3.86
CA THR A 16 7.48 7.72 -2.77
C THR A 16 8.93 7.53 -3.23
N LEU A 17 9.15 7.07 -4.47
CA LEU A 17 10.49 6.96 -5.04
C LEU A 17 11.15 8.34 -5.17
N LEU A 18 10.42 9.32 -5.69
CA LEU A 18 10.91 10.70 -5.83
C LEU A 18 11.27 11.31 -4.48
N LEU A 19 10.49 11.02 -3.44
CA LEU A 19 10.75 11.50 -2.07
C LEU A 19 12.14 11.07 -1.56
N ALA A 20 12.66 9.91 -1.97
CA ALA A 20 13.98 9.42 -1.56
C ALA A 20 15.16 10.29 -2.05
N PHE A 21 14.94 11.14 -3.07
CA PHE A 21 15.97 11.98 -3.68
C PHE A 21 15.79 13.47 -3.41
N VAL A 22 14.79 13.85 -2.62
CA VAL A 22 14.46 15.26 -2.34
C VAL A 22 15.01 15.68 -0.99
N SER A 23 15.75 16.79 -0.98
CA SER A 23 16.31 17.38 0.26
C SER A 23 15.51 18.57 0.78
N SER A 24 14.62 19.15 -0.04
CA SER A 24 13.82 20.32 0.35
C SER A 24 12.60 19.88 1.18
N PRO A 25 12.40 20.42 2.41
CA PRO A 25 11.26 20.07 3.24
C PRO A 25 9.90 20.35 2.58
N VAL A 26 9.80 21.46 1.83
CA VAL A 26 8.58 21.83 1.11
C VAL A 26 8.25 20.79 0.05
N ALA A 27 9.25 20.36 -0.73
CA ALA A 27 9.07 19.34 -1.75
C ALA A 27 8.80 17.94 -1.15
N ALA A 28 9.36 17.63 0.02
CA ALA A 28 9.05 16.39 0.73
C ALA A 28 7.57 16.35 1.17
N VAL A 29 7.07 17.45 1.76
CA VAL A 29 5.67 17.54 2.21
C VAL A 29 4.69 17.48 1.04
N THR A 30 4.98 18.12 -0.09
CA THR A 30 4.12 18.03 -1.28
C THR A 30 4.07 16.62 -1.84
N LEU A 31 5.21 15.93 -1.91
CA LEU A 31 5.28 14.54 -2.36
C LEU A 31 4.55 13.59 -1.41
N LEU A 32 4.73 13.73 -0.10
CA LEU A 32 3.98 12.96 0.90
C LEU A 32 2.48 13.20 0.79
N SER A 33 2.05 14.45 0.61
CA SER A 33 0.64 14.80 0.44
C SER A 33 0.07 14.15 -0.83
N SER A 34 0.81 14.21 -1.94
CA SER A 34 0.41 13.54 -3.19
C SER A 34 0.29 12.02 -3.00
N THR A 35 1.24 11.42 -2.26
CA THR A 35 1.29 9.98 -1.99
C THR A 35 0.04 9.55 -1.21
N LEU A 36 -0.30 10.27 -0.14
CA LEU A 36 -1.47 10.01 0.68
C LEU A 36 -2.79 10.23 -0.07
N PHE A 37 -2.84 11.23 -0.96
CA PHE A 37 -4.00 11.49 -1.81
C PHE A 37 -4.33 10.29 -2.70
N PHE A 38 -3.34 9.76 -3.43
CA PHE A 38 -3.54 8.59 -4.28
C PHE A 38 -3.78 7.31 -3.47
N LEU A 39 -3.15 7.18 -2.31
CA LEU A 39 -3.38 6.06 -1.40
C LEU A 39 -4.83 6.01 -0.90
N ARG A 40 -5.55 7.14 -0.85
CA ARG A 40 -6.97 7.15 -0.47
C ARG A 40 -7.84 6.29 -1.39
N TRP A 41 -7.45 6.12 -2.65
CA TRP A 41 -8.16 5.27 -3.60
C TRP A 41 -8.06 3.78 -3.25
N ALA A 42 -7.02 3.39 -2.49
CA ALA A 42 -6.92 2.05 -1.92
C ALA A 42 -8.04 1.75 -0.92
N GLY A 43 -8.82 2.74 -0.48
CA GLY A 43 -10.05 2.52 0.28
C GLY A 43 -11.05 1.60 -0.44
N LEU A 44 -10.99 1.52 -1.77
CA LEU A 44 -11.77 0.56 -2.56
C LEU A 44 -11.50 -0.90 -2.17
N TYR A 45 -10.33 -1.24 -1.61
CA TYR A 45 -10.07 -2.60 -1.14
C TYR A 45 -11.11 -3.09 -0.13
N TRP A 46 -11.68 -2.19 0.67
CA TRP A 46 -12.72 -2.55 1.63
C TRP A 46 -14.02 -3.05 1.00
N SER A 47 -14.23 -2.86 -0.31
CA SER A 47 -15.37 -3.47 -1.00
C SER A 47 -15.10 -4.90 -1.49
N ILE A 48 -13.85 -5.38 -1.47
CA ILE A 48 -13.47 -6.72 -1.94
C ILE A 48 -14.22 -7.83 -1.19
N PRO A 49 -14.31 -7.85 0.15
CA PRO A 49 -15.06 -8.89 0.86
C PRO A 49 -16.52 -9.00 0.42
N ALA A 50 -17.16 -7.86 0.17
CA ALA A 50 -18.56 -7.81 -0.24
C ALA A 50 -18.77 -8.16 -1.73
N THR A 51 -17.76 -7.96 -2.58
CA THR A 51 -17.88 -8.10 -4.05
C THR A 51 -17.34 -9.44 -4.56
N LEU A 52 -16.28 -9.98 -3.96
CA LEU A 52 -15.60 -11.19 -4.42
C LEU A 52 -16.03 -12.47 -3.67
N THR A 53 -16.87 -12.37 -2.63
CA THR A 53 -17.31 -13.53 -1.83
C THR A 53 -18.82 -13.55 -1.64
N ASP A 54 -19.36 -14.71 -1.24
CA ASP A 54 -20.78 -14.83 -0.86
C ASP A 54 -21.03 -14.30 0.56
N ARG A 55 -22.28 -13.92 0.86
CA ARG A 55 -22.66 -13.26 2.13
C ARG A 55 -22.22 -14.02 3.39
N GLY A 56 -22.13 -15.34 3.34
CA GLY A 56 -21.68 -16.17 4.47
C GLY A 56 -20.17 -16.14 4.73
N ARG A 57 -19.35 -15.68 3.79
CA ARG A 57 -17.88 -15.75 3.84
C ARG A 57 -17.18 -14.38 3.78
N ALA A 58 -17.92 -13.31 3.50
CA ALA A 58 -17.42 -11.94 3.51
C ALA A 58 -16.75 -11.55 4.85
N GLY A 59 -17.27 -12.05 5.97
CA GLY A 59 -16.67 -11.83 7.30
C GLY A 59 -15.28 -12.44 7.45
N VAL A 60 -15.05 -13.64 6.89
CA VAL A 60 -13.74 -14.32 6.93
C VAL A 60 -12.72 -13.55 6.09
N LEU A 61 -13.09 -13.15 4.87
CA LEU A 61 -12.18 -12.39 4.01
C LEU A 61 -11.86 -11.02 4.61
N GLY A 62 -12.87 -10.31 5.14
CA GLY A 62 -12.67 -9.05 5.86
C GLY A 62 -11.79 -9.21 7.11
N GLY A 63 -11.94 -10.32 7.84
CA GLY A 63 -11.10 -10.67 8.98
C GLY A 63 -9.64 -10.92 8.58
N MET A 64 -9.40 -11.68 7.51
CA MET A 64 -8.05 -11.91 6.96
C MET A 64 -7.38 -10.60 6.51
N MET A 65 -8.14 -9.70 5.85
CA MET A 65 -7.64 -8.39 5.45
C MET A 65 -7.23 -7.53 6.66
N ASN A 66 -8.04 -7.54 7.72
CA ASN A 66 -7.71 -6.84 8.97
C ASN A 66 -6.50 -7.46 9.67
N PHE A 67 -6.41 -8.79 9.72
CA PHE A 67 -5.27 -9.48 10.31
C PHE A 67 -3.97 -9.09 9.59
N ALA A 68 -3.94 -9.19 8.26
CA ALA A 68 -2.80 -8.76 7.46
C ALA A 68 -2.46 -7.27 7.66
N GLY A 69 -3.48 -6.41 7.71
CA GLY A 69 -3.32 -4.97 7.96
C GLY A 69 -2.70 -4.66 9.32
N ASN A 70 -3.15 -5.32 10.38
CA ASN A 70 -2.59 -5.15 11.73
C ASN A 70 -1.18 -5.70 11.85
N VAL A 71 -0.89 -6.86 11.24
CA VAL A 71 0.48 -7.40 11.16
C VAL A 71 1.40 -6.41 10.44
N GLY A 72 0.98 -5.87 9.30
CA GLY A 72 1.72 -4.82 8.60
C GLY A 72 1.92 -3.57 9.45
N GLY A 73 0.88 -3.13 10.17
CA GLY A 73 0.94 -1.98 11.08
C GLY A 73 1.94 -2.13 12.22
N ILE A 74 2.18 -3.36 12.69
CA ILE A 74 3.20 -3.67 13.70
C ILE A 74 4.59 -3.79 13.07
N LEU A 75 4.71 -4.53 11.96
CA LEU A 75 6.00 -4.85 11.35
C LEU A 75 6.67 -3.64 10.70
N VAL A 76 5.92 -2.78 10.02
CA VAL A 76 6.48 -1.65 9.25
C VAL A 76 7.27 -0.68 10.14
N PRO A 77 6.75 -0.18 11.28
CA PRO A 77 7.52 0.68 12.18
C PRO A 77 8.77 0.02 12.74
N ILE A 78 8.70 -1.29 13.07
CA ILE A 78 9.85 -2.04 13.60
C ILE A 78 10.94 -2.15 12.53
N ILE A 79 10.58 -2.56 11.32
CA ILE A 79 11.53 -2.68 10.19
C ILE A 79 12.19 -1.34 9.90
N ILE A 80 11.41 -0.26 9.82
CA ILE A 80 11.94 1.09 9.57
C ILE A 80 12.86 1.53 10.71
N GLY A 81 12.46 1.32 11.96
CA GLY A 81 13.27 1.64 13.13
C GLY A 81 14.64 0.95 13.09
N VAL A 82 14.67 -0.35 12.80
CA VAL A 82 15.92 -1.12 12.65
C VAL A 82 16.76 -0.59 11.49
N ILE A 83 16.15 -0.34 10.32
CA ILE A 83 16.87 0.19 9.14
C ILE A 83 17.54 1.52 9.48
N VAL A 84 16.81 2.45 10.08
CA VAL A 84 17.31 3.79 10.42
C VAL A 84 18.37 3.71 11.53
N GLN A 85 18.20 2.83 12.51
CA GLN A 85 19.18 2.64 13.59
C GLN A 85 20.52 2.10 13.06
N VAL A 86 20.50 1.15 12.13
CA VAL A 86 21.73 0.53 11.58
C VAL A 86 22.44 1.45 10.58
N ARG A 87 21.68 2.19 9.76
CA ARG A 87 22.24 2.95 8.62
C ARG A 87 22.38 4.44 8.88
N GLY A 88 21.70 4.98 9.90
CA GLY A 88 21.68 6.41 10.23
C GLY A 88 20.99 7.30 9.19
N SER A 89 20.35 6.72 8.16
CA SER A 89 19.71 7.44 7.06
C SER A 89 18.38 6.83 6.69
N TYR A 90 17.43 7.69 6.31
CA TYR A 90 16.09 7.31 5.87
C TYR A 90 16.04 6.79 4.43
N PHE A 91 17.13 6.86 3.67
CA PHE A 91 17.13 6.44 2.27
C PHE A 91 16.62 5.00 2.09
N LEU A 92 17.15 4.05 2.88
CA LEU A 92 16.71 2.65 2.81
C LEU A 92 15.28 2.43 3.33
N ALA A 93 14.84 3.23 4.29
CA ALA A 93 13.45 3.19 4.76
C ALA A 93 12.47 3.67 3.68
N LEU A 94 12.85 4.71 2.93
CA LEU A 94 12.06 5.20 1.79
C LEU A 94 12.06 4.18 0.64
N MET A 95 13.18 3.52 0.37
CA MET A 95 13.23 2.42 -0.61
C MET A 95 12.35 1.24 -0.21
N PHE A 96 12.23 0.92 1.08
CA PHE A 96 11.30 -0.08 1.58
C PHE A 96 9.83 0.30 1.31
N PHE A 97 9.47 1.57 1.48
CA PHE A 97 8.13 2.05 1.10
C PHE A 97 7.90 2.01 -0.41
N THR A 98 8.89 2.35 -1.23
CA THR A 98 8.80 2.20 -2.68
C THR A 98 8.58 0.74 -3.08
N ALA A 99 9.32 -0.20 -2.49
CA ALA A 99 9.12 -1.63 -2.73
C ALA A 99 7.71 -2.09 -2.32
N SER A 100 7.20 -1.59 -1.20
CA SER A 100 5.82 -1.84 -0.76
C SER A 100 4.80 -1.27 -1.74
N GLY A 101 5.07 -0.09 -2.33
CA GLY A 101 4.27 0.50 -3.40
C GLY A 101 4.23 -0.36 -4.67
N ILE A 102 5.37 -0.93 -5.07
CA ILE A 102 5.45 -1.88 -6.19
C ILE A 102 4.62 -3.13 -5.88
N LEU A 103 4.76 -3.69 -4.67
CA LEU A 103 3.97 -4.85 -4.26
C LEU A 103 2.47 -4.55 -4.30
N TYR A 104 2.07 -3.37 -3.84
CA TYR A 104 0.69 -2.89 -3.93
C TYR A 104 0.20 -2.79 -5.38
N LEU A 105 1.01 -2.21 -6.27
CA LEU A 105 0.69 -2.12 -7.70
C LEU A 105 0.52 -3.50 -8.33
N VAL A 106 1.50 -4.38 -8.16
CA VAL A 106 1.48 -5.73 -8.74
C VAL A 106 0.29 -6.52 -8.21
N SER A 107 0.06 -6.50 -6.90
CA SER A 107 -1.10 -7.19 -6.29
C SER A 107 -2.42 -6.66 -6.86
N SER A 108 -2.55 -5.33 -6.99
CA SER A 108 -3.74 -4.69 -7.57
C SER A 108 -4.00 -5.12 -9.01
N LEU A 109 -2.94 -5.35 -9.80
CA LEU A 109 -3.00 -5.76 -11.20
C LEU A 109 -3.20 -7.26 -11.39
N VAL A 110 -2.79 -8.10 -10.42
CA VAL A 110 -2.96 -9.55 -10.52
C VAL A 110 -4.36 -9.99 -10.11
N ILE A 111 -4.98 -9.31 -9.13
CA ILE A 111 -6.34 -9.64 -8.68
C ILE A 111 -7.33 -9.49 -9.84
N ASP A 112 -8.08 -10.56 -10.11
CA ASP A 112 -9.24 -10.54 -10.99
C ASP A 112 -10.49 -10.21 -10.15
N TYR A 113 -11.02 -9.01 -10.35
CA TYR A 113 -12.18 -8.51 -9.60
C TYR A 113 -13.52 -8.99 -10.20
N SER A 114 -13.50 -9.66 -11.34
CA SER A 114 -14.70 -10.12 -12.06
C SER A 114 -15.12 -11.54 -11.65
N ARG A 115 -14.22 -12.30 -11.03
CA ARG A 115 -14.45 -13.69 -10.64
C ARG A 115 -14.62 -13.79 -9.14
N LYS A 116 -15.74 -14.38 -8.69
CA LYS A 116 -15.89 -14.75 -7.28
C LYS A 116 -14.80 -15.73 -6.89
N LEU A 117 -14.22 -15.52 -5.72
CA LEU A 117 -13.20 -16.42 -5.20
C LEU A 117 -13.87 -17.78 -4.89
N PRO A 118 -13.23 -18.92 -5.24
CA PRO A 118 -13.75 -20.25 -4.99
C PRO A 118 -13.64 -20.68 -3.51
N VAL A 119 -13.69 -19.71 -2.59
CA VAL A 119 -13.52 -19.89 -1.13
C VAL A 119 -14.83 -19.98 -0.41
#